data_AF-A0AA43D942-F1
#
_entry.id   AF-A0AA43D942-F1
#
_cell.length_a   1.000
_cell.length_b   1.000
_cell.length_c   1.000
_cell.angle_alpha   90.00
_cell.angle_beta   90.00
_cell.angle_gamma   90.00
#
_symmetry.space_group_name_H-M   'P 1'
#
loop_
_entity.id
_entity.type
_entity.pdbx_description
1 polymer ?
#
loop_
_entity_poly.entity_id
_entity_poly.type
_entity_poly.pdbx_seq_one_letter_code
_entity_poly.pdbx_strand_id
1 'polypeptide(L)'
;MSDSHINIGQYIRQFPILFPGLQGESPWAITADLQDILTKQIKSLSSDYIINGEIAIHKTARIEEHVILKGPIIISQGCFIGAHAYLRNGVFLGDQGMIGPGCEVKASIIMPQSALAHFNFVGDTILGSMVNMEAGSVIANHLNEREDKTIYV
;
A
#
# COMPACT_ATOMS: atom_id res chain seq x y z
N MET A 1 -22.68 -8.88 -12.87
CA MET A 1 -23.26 -8.67 -11.53
C MET A 1 -23.42 -7.17 -11.39
N SER A 2 -24.57 -6.65 -10.97
CA SER A 2 -24.69 -5.21 -10.73
C SER A 2 -23.72 -4.85 -9.62
N ASP A 3 -22.71 -4.02 -9.91
CA ASP A 3 -21.78 -3.52 -8.91
C ASP A 3 -22.57 -2.77 -7.85
N SER A 4 -22.89 -3.46 -6.76
CA SER A 4 -23.28 -2.81 -5.53
C SER A 4 -22.11 -1.91 -5.16
N HIS A 5 -22.32 -0.60 -5.21
CA HIS A 5 -21.31 0.39 -4.89
C HIS A 5 -20.69 0.07 -3.53
N ILE A 6 -19.46 -0.47 -3.51
CA ILE A 6 -18.78 -0.83 -2.27
C ILE A 6 -18.37 0.46 -1.58
N ASN A 7 -18.97 0.75 -0.42
CA ASN A 7 -18.53 1.85 0.41
C ASN A 7 -17.37 1.38 1.29
N ILE A 8 -16.14 1.69 0.90
CA ILE A 8 -14.92 1.28 1.62
C ILE A 8 -14.95 1.75 3.08
N GLY A 9 -15.52 2.93 3.36
CA GLY A 9 -15.63 3.47 4.71
C GLY A 9 -16.44 2.61 5.68
N GLN A 10 -17.33 1.74 5.19
CA GLN A 10 -18.06 0.77 6.02
C GLN A 10 -17.16 -0.36 6.53
N TYR A 11 -16.08 -0.67 5.80
CA TYR A 11 -15.13 -1.75 6.13
C TYR A 11 -13.84 -1.21 6.75
N ILE A 12 -13.37 -0.05 6.28
CA ILE A 12 -12.13 0.60 6.68
C ILE A 12 -12.44 2.03 7.10
N ARG A 13 -12.74 2.21 8.39
CA ARG A 13 -13.26 3.47 8.94
C ARG A 13 -12.37 4.69 8.69
N GLN A 14 -11.06 4.51 8.65
CA GLN A 14 -10.11 5.61 8.44
C GLN A 14 -9.90 5.96 6.96
N PHE A 15 -10.38 5.13 6.02
CA PHE A 15 -10.14 5.35 4.59
C PHE A 15 -10.72 6.70 4.10
N PRO A 16 -11.97 7.09 4.43
CA PRO A 16 -12.51 8.40 4.06
C PRO A 16 -11.73 9.60 4.62
N ILE A 17 -10.97 9.41 5.70
CA ILE A 17 -10.19 10.49 6.33
C ILE A 17 -8.88 10.71 5.57
N LEU A 18 -8.19 9.62 5.22
CA LEU A 18 -6.91 9.69 4.50
C LEU A 18 -7.08 9.89 2.99
N PHE A 19 -8.16 9.37 2.43
CA PHE A 19 -8.47 9.43 1.00
C PHE A 19 -9.89 9.98 0.77
N PRO A 20 -10.20 11.21 1.21
CA PRO A 20 -11.55 11.76 1.16
C PRO A 20 -12.12 11.84 -0.26
N GLY A 21 -11.27 12.03 -1.27
CA GLY A 21 -11.65 12.09 -2.68
C GLY A 21 -11.91 10.74 -3.35
N LEU A 22 -11.69 9.61 -2.67
CA LEU A 22 -11.79 8.27 -3.26
C LEU A 22 -13.00 7.46 -2.74
N GLN A 23 -13.91 8.07 -1.99
CA GLN A 23 -15.05 7.35 -1.38
C GLN A 23 -16.07 6.81 -2.40
N GLY A 24 -16.11 7.39 -3.60
CA GLY A 24 -16.97 6.94 -4.71
C GLY A 24 -16.32 5.85 -5.57
N GLU A 25 -15.03 5.57 -5.38
CA GLU A 25 -14.29 4.64 -6.22
C GLU A 25 -14.36 3.22 -5.67
N SER A 26 -14.32 2.25 -6.59
CA SER A 26 -14.20 0.85 -6.22
C SER A 26 -12.79 0.51 -5.72
N PRO A 27 -12.62 -0.48 -4.82
CA PRO A 27 -11.30 -0.89 -4.34
C PRO A 27 -10.33 -1.29 -5.47
N TRP A 28 -10.83 -1.94 -6.51
CA TRP A 28 -10.02 -2.37 -7.66
C TRP A 28 -9.62 -1.21 -8.56
N ALA A 29 -10.47 -0.19 -8.75
CA ALA A 29 -10.08 1.02 -9.45
C ALA A 29 -8.97 1.78 -8.69
N ILE A 30 -9.11 1.91 -7.37
CA ILE A 30 -8.11 2.58 -6.52
C ILE A 30 -6.74 1.91 -6.61
N THR A 31 -6.69 0.58 -6.51
CA THR A 31 -5.43 -0.16 -6.57
C THR A 31 -4.82 -0.18 -7.96
N ALA A 32 -5.64 -0.22 -9.02
CA ALA A 32 -5.18 -0.10 -10.41
C ALA A 32 -4.56 1.28 -10.70
N ASP A 33 -5.18 2.36 -10.21
CA ASP A 33 -4.75 3.74 -10.45
C ASP A 33 -3.84 4.31 -9.35
N LEU A 34 -3.38 3.46 -8.42
CA LEU A 34 -2.69 3.92 -7.22
C LEU A 34 -1.41 4.70 -7.53
N GLN A 35 -0.75 4.38 -8.65
CA GLN A 35 0.43 5.13 -9.07
C GLN A 35 0.10 6.60 -9.32
N ASP A 36 -0.92 6.88 -10.13
CA ASP A 36 -1.34 8.25 -10.44
C ASP A 36 -1.88 8.97 -9.21
N ILE A 37 -2.60 8.26 -8.34
CA ILE A 37 -3.13 8.78 -7.08
C ILE A 37 -1.96 9.27 -6.20
N LEU A 38 -0.96 8.43 -5.95
CA LEU A 38 0.17 8.77 -5.08
C LEU A 38 1.06 9.84 -5.70
N THR A 39 1.32 9.80 -7.01
CA THR A 39 2.10 10.84 -7.70
C THR A 39 1.44 12.22 -7.58
N LYS A 40 0.10 12.31 -7.58
CA LYS A 40 -0.62 13.56 -7.30
C LYS A 40 -0.48 13.96 -5.83
N GLN A 41 -0.66 13.02 -4.91
CA GLN A 41 -0.59 13.27 -3.47
C GLN A 41 0.78 13.76 -3.02
N ILE A 42 1.87 13.19 -3.55
CA ILE A 42 3.26 13.58 -3.26
C ILE A 42 3.50 15.07 -3.47
N LYS A 43 2.89 15.67 -4.50
CA LYS A 43 3.04 17.11 -4.83
C LYS A 43 2.45 18.05 -3.77
N SER A 44 1.60 17.52 -2.88
CA SER A 44 0.93 18.28 -1.82
C SER A 44 1.42 17.95 -0.42
N LEU A 45 2.42 17.08 -0.28
CA LEU A 45 2.97 16.72 1.03
C LEU A 45 3.68 17.91 1.68
N SER A 46 3.63 17.95 3.02
CA SER A 46 4.32 18.99 3.79
C SER A 46 5.84 18.85 3.68
N SER A 47 6.56 19.86 4.18
CA SER A 47 8.02 19.81 4.29
C SER A 47 8.57 18.75 5.26
N ASP A 48 7.71 17.98 5.92
CA ASP A 48 8.10 16.88 6.82
C ASP A 48 8.47 15.60 6.07
N TYR A 49 8.26 15.58 4.76
CA TYR A 49 8.68 14.51 3.87
C TYR A 49 9.97 14.87 3.15
N ILE A 50 10.89 13.91 3.09
CA ILE A 50 12.03 13.93 2.18
C ILE A 50 11.54 13.29 0.88
N ILE A 51 11.53 14.06 -0.21
CA ILE A 51 11.01 13.63 -1.51
C ILE A 51 12.17 13.51 -2.49
N ASN A 52 12.34 12.32 -3.07
CA ASN A 52 13.27 12.05 -4.16
C ASN A 52 12.52 11.40 -5.33
N GLY A 53 12.26 12.18 -6.38
CA GLY A 53 11.42 11.75 -7.49
C GLY A 53 10.01 11.40 -6.98
N GLU A 54 9.59 10.15 -7.21
CA GLU A 54 8.27 9.65 -6.83
C GLU A 54 8.25 8.95 -5.46
N ILE A 55 9.31 9.08 -4.67
CA ILE A 55 9.41 8.46 -3.35
C ILE A 55 9.39 9.57 -2.30
N ALA A 56 8.38 9.55 -1.43
CA ALA A 56 8.22 10.46 -0.31
C ALA A 56 8.31 9.69 1.02
N ILE A 57 9.26 10.07 1.86
CA ILE A 57 9.50 9.42 3.16
C ILE A 57 9.43 10.47 4.26
N HIS A 58 8.54 10.27 5.23
CA HIS A 58 8.45 11.15 6.39
C HIS A 58 9.77 11.10 7.18
N LYS A 59 10.24 12.25 7.69
CA LYS A 59 11.54 12.39 8.41
C LYS A 59 11.70 11.48 9.63
N THR A 60 10.61 10.97 10.18
CA THR A 60 10.62 10.08 11.36
C THR A 60 10.51 8.59 11.00
N ALA A 61 10.31 8.25 9.72
CA ALA A 61 10.29 6.86 9.30
C ALA A 61 11.71 6.28 9.30
N ARG A 62 11.83 5.00 9.64
CA ARG A 62 13.09 4.24 9.60
C ARG A 62 13.03 3.21 8.49
N ILE A 63 14.02 3.24 7.61
CA ILE A 63 14.18 2.28 6.52
C ILE A 63 15.55 1.63 6.70
N GLU A 64 15.56 0.30 6.82
CA GLU A 64 16.81 -0.47 6.93
C GLU A 64 17.53 -0.59 5.59
N GLU A 65 18.76 -1.10 5.66
CA GLU A 65 19.60 -1.32 4.48
C GLU A 65 18.96 -2.33 3.51
N HIS A 66 19.30 -2.18 2.23
CA HIS A 66 18.87 -3.06 1.14
C HIS A 66 17.35 -3.14 0.90
N VAL A 67 16.57 -2.21 1.44
CA VAL A 67 15.18 -1.99 1.01
C VAL A 67 15.19 -1.46 -0.42
N ILE A 68 14.34 -2.04 -1.27
CA ILE A 68 14.16 -1.59 -2.66
C ILE A 68 12.80 -0.90 -2.78
N LEU A 69 12.83 0.38 -3.14
CA LEU A 69 11.66 1.22 -3.37
C LEU A 69 11.56 1.55 -4.85
N LYS A 70 10.48 1.13 -5.51
CA LYS A 70 10.12 1.49 -6.88
C LYS A 70 8.86 2.33 -6.85
N GLY A 71 9.04 3.65 -7.02
CA GLY A 71 7.98 4.66 -6.93
C GLY A 71 6.76 4.40 -7.83
N PRO A 72 5.65 5.09 -7.58
CA PRO A 72 5.46 6.08 -6.52
C PRO A 72 5.18 5.46 -5.15
N ILE A 73 5.76 6.03 -4.09
CA ILE A 73 5.65 5.51 -2.72
C ILE A 73 5.52 6.66 -1.72
N ILE A 74 4.60 6.53 -0.76
CA ILE A 74 4.48 7.41 0.40
C ILE A 74 4.65 6.58 1.68
N ILE A 75 5.69 6.89 2.45
CA ILE A 75 5.95 6.29 3.76
C ILE A 75 5.71 7.35 4.84
N SER A 76 4.66 7.17 5.64
CA SER A 76 4.16 8.19 6.56
C SER A 76 4.90 8.22 7.91
N GLN A 77 4.41 9.00 8.87
CA GLN A 77 5.11 9.28 10.10
C GLN A 77 5.35 8.01 10.93
N GLY A 78 6.58 7.85 11.44
CA GLY A 78 6.92 6.80 12.40
C GLY A 78 6.86 5.38 11.85
N CYS A 79 6.84 5.22 10.53
CA CYS A 79 6.84 3.90 9.91
C CYS A 79 8.20 3.20 10.03
N PHE A 80 8.18 1.88 9.97
CA PHE A 80 9.38 1.05 9.88
C PHE A 80 9.33 0.13 8.66
N ILE A 81 10.43 0.08 7.90
CA ILE A 81 10.62 -0.85 6.79
C ILE A 81 11.90 -1.65 7.05
N GLY A 82 11.75 -2.94 7.24
CA GLY A 82 12.81 -3.89 7.53
C GLY A 82 13.62 -4.27 6.28
N ALA A 83 14.83 -4.76 6.53
CA ALA A 83 15.80 -5.07 5.49
C ALA A 83 15.25 -5.98 4.38
N HIS A 84 15.70 -5.74 3.15
CA HIS A 84 15.32 -6.52 1.96
C HIS A 84 13.82 -6.49 1.61
N ALA A 85 13.02 -5.60 2.19
CA ALA A 85 11.66 -5.38 1.72
C ALA A 85 11.67 -4.79 0.30
N TYR A 86 10.66 -5.16 -0.50
CA TYR A 86 10.50 -4.76 -1.89
C TYR A 86 9.13 -4.10 -2.11
N LEU A 87 9.12 -2.79 -2.28
CA LEU A 87 7.89 -2.01 -2.47
C LEU A 87 7.85 -1.48 -3.91
N ARG A 88 6.72 -1.65 -4.62
CA ARG A 88 6.61 -1.25 -6.02
C ARG A 88 5.21 -0.86 -6.49
N ASN A 89 5.17 -0.16 -7.62
CA ASN A 89 3.97 0.11 -8.42
C ASN A 89 2.84 0.80 -7.61
N GLY A 90 3.18 1.77 -6.76
CA GLY A 90 2.23 2.43 -5.88
C GLY A 90 2.16 1.77 -4.51
N VAL A 91 2.78 2.37 -3.49
CA VAL A 91 2.60 1.91 -2.10
C VAL A 91 2.38 3.10 -1.17
N PHE A 92 1.28 3.05 -0.41
CA PHE A 92 1.05 3.95 0.72
C PHE A 92 1.19 3.17 2.02
N LEU A 93 2.06 3.63 2.92
CA LEU A 93 2.17 3.13 4.28
C LEU A 93 1.75 4.22 5.24
N GLY A 94 0.60 4.04 5.89
CA GLY A 94 0.03 4.97 6.85
C GLY A 94 0.83 5.05 8.15
N ASP A 95 0.53 6.06 8.95
CA ASP A 95 1.30 6.37 10.16
C ASP A 95 1.51 5.16 11.08
N GLN A 96 2.74 5.04 11.59
CA GLN A 96 3.18 3.95 12.46
C GLN A 96 2.98 2.55 11.84
N GLY A 97 2.93 2.47 10.51
CA GLY A 97 2.88 1.21 9.78
C GLY A 97 4.23 0.49 9.81
N MET A 98 4.19 -0.84 9.84
CA MET A 98 5.37 -1.68 9.84
C MET A 98 5.36 -2.62 8.64
N ILE A 99 6.46 -2.65 7.89
CA ILE A 99 6.76 -3.66 6.87
C ILE A 99 8.03 -4.37 7.33
N GLY A 100 7.93 -5.57 7.86
CA GLY A 100 9.11 -6.31 8.31
C GLY A 100 9.94 -6.88 7.14
N PRO A 101 11.05 -7.54 7.47
CA PRO A 101 12.07 -7.91 6.49
C PRO A 101 11.54 -8.91 5.45
N GLY A 102 12.05 -8.76 4.22
CA GLY A 102 11.73 -9.65 3.09
C GLY A 102 10.27 -9.64 2.62
N CYS A 103 9.46 -8.66 3.03
CA CYS A 103 8.11 -8.50 2.49
C CYS A 103 8.14 -7.89 1.07
N GLU A 104 7.23 -8.34 0.21
CA GLU A 104 6.90 -7.65 -1.04
C GLU A 104 5.53 -6.97 -0.92
N VAL A 105 5.48 -5.68 -1.24
CA VAL A 105 4.23 -4.90 -1.30
C VAL A 105 4.11 -4.25 -2.67
N LYS A 106 2.98 -4.48 -3.34
CA LYS A 106 2.71 -4.02 -4.70
C LYS A 106 1.35 -3.34 -4.75
N ALA A 107 1.26 -2.15 -5.34
CA ALA A 107 -0.02 -1.49 -5.66
C ALA A 107 -1.01 -1.49 -4.48
N SER A 108 -0.54 -1.16 -3.27
CA SER A 108 -1.31 -1.36 -2.04
C SER A 108 -1.29 -0.17 -1.09
N ILE A 109 -2.41 0.00 -0.38
CA ILE A 109 -2.60 0.95 0.71
C ILE A 109 -2.60 0.15 2.02
N ILE A 110 -1.61 0.40 2.86
CA ILE A 110 -1.51 -0.15 4.21
C ILE A 110 -1.90 0.96 5.18
N MET A 111 -3.08 0.85 5.80
CA MET A 111 -3.61 1.89 6.68
C MET A 111 -2.84 1.96 8.03
N PRO A 112 -3.01 3.05 8.80
CA PRO A 112 -2.20 3.31 10.00
C PRO A 112 -2.17 2.18 11.02
N GLN A 113 -1.04 2.08 11.72
CA GLN A 113 -0.76 1.11 12.80
C GLN A 113 -0.89 -0.36 12.39
N SER A 114 -0.89 -0.65 11.10
CA SER A 114 -0.88 -2.02 10.59
C SER A 114 0.55 -2.51 10.40
N ALA A 115 0.75 -3.80 10.67
CA ALA A 115 2.01 -4.47 10.59
C ALA A 115 1.93 -5.63 9.61
N LEU A 116 2.84 -5.66 8.64
CA LEU A 116 3.25 -6.89 7.98
C LEU A 116 4.50 -7.36 8.72
N ALA A 117 4.48 -8.58 9.26
CA ALA A 117 5.64 -9.19 9.91
C ALA A 117 6.74 -9.46 8.88
N HIS A 118 7.20 -10.70 8.71
CA HIS A 118 8.26 -11.01 7.73
C HIS A 118 7.77 -11.96 6.64
N PHE A 119 8.34 -11.82 5.45
CA PHE A 119 8.10 -12.66 4.27
C PHE A 119 6.64 -12.67 3.77
N ASN A 120 5.95 -11.53 3.86
CA ASN A 120 4.60 -11.39 3.31
C ASN A 120 4.63 -11.04 1.82
N PHE A 121 3.59 -11.44 1.09
CA PHE A 121 3.24 -10.82 -0.21
C PHE A 121 1.88 -10.14 -0.12
N VAL A 122 1.85 -8.83 -0.35
CA VAL A 122 0.65 -8.00 -0.33
C VAL A 122 0.56 -7.21 -1.64
N GLY A 123 -0.35 -7.64 -2.52
CA GLY A 123 -0.54 -7.06 -3.85
C GLY A 123 -1.95 -6.56 -4.06
N ASP A 124 -2.12 -5.39 -4.69
CA ASP A 124 -3.41 -4.86 -5.14
C ASP A 124 -4.47 -4.81 -4.00
N THR A 125 -4.03 -4.32 -2.83
CA THR A 125 -4.76 -4.44 -1.56
C THR A 125 -5.01 -3.09 -0.89
N ILE A 126 -6.16 -2.95 -0.22
CA ILE A 126 -6.40 -1.90 0.77
C ILE A 126 -6.54 -2.59 2.14
N LEU A 127 -5.48 -2.56 2.95
CA LEU A 127 -5.44 -3.19 4.26
C LEU A 127 -5.93 -2.18 5.32
N GLY A 128 -6.89 -2.57 6.14
CA GLY A 128 -7.42 -1.72 7.22
C GLY A 128 -6.38 -1.36 8.29
N SER A 129 -6.77 -0.48 9.21
CA SER A 129 -5.90 0.02 10.29
C SER A 129 -5.79 -0.99 11.43
N MET A 130 -4.67 -0.98 12.17
CA MET A 130 -4.41 -1.86 13.30
C MET A 130 -4.52 -3.36 12.95
N VAL A 131 -4.17 -3.72 11.71
CA VAL A 131 -4.15 -5.11 11.24
C VAL A 131 -2.73 -5.66 11.39
N ASN A 132 -2.63 -6.88 11.91
CA ASN A 132 -1.38 -7.61 12.00
C ASN A 132 -1.40 -8.80 11.04
N MET A 133 -0.61 -8.73 9.98
CA MET A 133 -0.35 -9.84 9.07
C MET A 133 0.93 -10.56 9.52
N GLU A 134 0.73 -11.70 10.14
CA GLU A 134 1.80 -12.53 10.66
C GLU A 134 2.67 -13.14 9.56
N ALA A 135 3.77 -13.75 9.99
CA ALA A 135 4.81 -14.33 9.15
C ALA A 135 4.28 -15.16 7.97
N GLY A 136 4.75 -14.84 6.76
CA GLY A 136 4.47 -15.66 5.57
C GLY A 136 3.04 -15.57 5.04
N SER A 137 2.23 -14.60 5.48
CA SER A 137 0.89 -14.41 4.94
C SER A 137 0.96 -13.88 3.50
N VAL A 138 0.05 -14.36 2.65
CA VAL A 138 0.03 -14.04 1.22
C VAL A 138 -1.38 -13.64 0.81
N ILE A 139 -1.51 -12.52 0.11
CA ILE A 139 -2.75 -12.11 -0.54
C ILE A 139 -2.66 -12.45 -2.02
N ALA A 140 -3.50 -13.39 -2.46
CA ALA A 140 -3.64 -13.70 -3.88
C ALA A 140 -4.38 -12.54 -4.58
N ASN A 141 -3.77 -12.01 -5.64
CA ASN A 141 -4.26 -10.85 -6.39
C ASN A 141 -4.50 -11.16 -7.87
N HIS A 142 -4.56 -12.45 -8.23
CA HIS A 142 -4.78 -12.90 -9.59
C HIS A 142 -5.85 -13.99 -9.61
N LEU A 143 -6.92 -13.78 -10.37
CA LEU A 143 -7.95 -14.79 -10.58
C LEU A 143 -7.40 -15.91 -11.49
N ASN A 144 -7.29 -17.13 -10.98
CA ASN A 144 -6.79 -18.29 -11.73
C ASN A 144 -7.90 -19.09 -12.43
N GLU A 145 -9.17 -18.88 -12.08
CA GLU A 145 -10.33 -19.58 -12.64
C GLU A 145 -10.83 -18.98 -13.97
N ARG A 146 -9.91 -18.68 -14.89
CA ARG A 146 -10.23 -18.20 -16.24
C ARG A 146 -10.56 -19.35 -17.18
N GLU A 147 -11.33 -19.10 -18.23
CA GLU A 147 -11.48 -20.05 -19.34
C GLU A 147 -10.13 -20.26 -20.07
N ASP A 148 -9.42 -19.17 -20.37
CA ASP A 148 -8.05 -19.22 -20.88
C ASP A 148 -7.05 -19.47 -19.73
N LYS A 149 -6.30 -20.57 -19.82
CA LYS A 149 -5.28 -20.97 -18.83
C LYS A 149 -3.86 -20.53 -19.21
N THR A 150 -3.70 -19.70 -20.23
CA THR A 150 -2.41 -19.17 -20.63
C THR A 150 -1.82 -18.31 -19.50
N ILE A 151 -0.58 -18.63 -19.11
CA ILE A 151 0.14 -17.88 -18.08
C ILE A 151 0.86 -16.71 -18.77
N TYR A 152 0.51 -15.49 -18.37
CA TYR A 152 1.22 -14.28 -18.73
C TYR A 152 2.10 -13.85 -17.54
N VAL A 153 3.40 -13.68 -17.78
CA VAL A 153 4.40 -13.23 -16.81
C VAL A 153 4.87 -11.82 -17.13
#